data_AF-A0AAP4R3V0-F1
#
_entry.id   AF-A0AAP4R3V0-F1
#
_cell.length_a   1.000
_cell.length_b   1.000
_cell.length_c   1.000
_cell.angle_alpha   90.00
_cell.angle_beta   90.00
_cell.angle_gamma   90.00
#
_symmetry.space_group_name_H-M   'P 1'
#
loop_
_entity.id
_entity.type
_entity.pdbx_description
1 polymer ?
#
loop_
_entity_poly.entity_id
_entity_poly.type
_entity_poly.pdbx_seq_one_letter_code
_entity_poly.pdbx_strand_id
1 'polypeptide(L)'
;MRQSGRLPMFECQTCQRYFGRTADTPLGEKHLKKLDLFVSLLSQPISCLEAGERMGSLPADIGQRVTAWRAWLLQLDPSGTWERRVRLGGRPTELDPTPLAFDEIGAREDLTLTTRLTREFDEVNSFSHRPPRCVDCGSGKTRFDERLPGGFPRFKCANCGTRFTRRRGTPFLNTKASTLERMRLFIRHLSLPLSFMQVSDIVGTSPAMVQKWRRMFTEFADQLEPSGSLSVRIQLGVEPTEATPCPFCGRVGRAQRTASGHWSCGGCGRLFSMRREVVDRNGRLHIVADEA
;
A
#
# COMPACT_ATOMS: atom_id res chain seq x y z
N MET A 1 -34.12 -23.84 -33.85
CA MET A 1 -33.69 -25.11 -33.22
C MET A 1 -32.23 -25.35 -33.58
N ARG A 2 -31.28 -25.26 -32.63
CA ARG A 2 -29.87 -25.64 -32.88
C ARG A 2 -29.80 -27.17 -32.80
N GLN A 3 -29.45 -27.83 -33.91
CA GLN A 3 -29.21 -29.27 -33.91
C GLN A 3 -28.01 -29.57 -32.99
N SER A 4 -28.25 -30.32 -31.92
CA SER A 4 -27.23 -30.89 -31.05
C SER A 4 -26.55 -32.08 -31.74
N GLY A 5 -25.81 -31.81 -32.82
CA GLY A 5 -24.94 -32.80 -33.47
C GLY A 5 -23.55 -32.79 -32.84
N ARG A 6 -22.90 -33.96 -32.73
CA ARG A 6 -21.47 -34.03 -32.42
C ARG A 6 -20.70 -33.28 -33.51
N LEU A 7 -19.69 -32.51 -33.12
CA LEU A 7 -18.86 -31.79 -34.08
C LEU A 7 -18.11 -32.79 -34.98
N PRO A 8 -17.90 -32.46 -36.27
CA PRO A 8 -17.10 -33.31 -37.16
C PRO A 8 -15.69 -33.52 -36.61
N MET A 9 -15.21 -34.75 -36.72
CA MET A 9 -13.84 -35.15 -36.42
C MET A 9 -13.06 -35.35 -37.72
N PHE A 10 -11.78 -34.99 -37.70
CA PHE A 10 -10.86 -35.05 -38.82
C PHE A 10 -9.69 -35.96 -38.45
N GLU A 11 -9.18 -36.74 -39.40
CA GLU A 11 -8.00 -37.58 -39.21
C GLU A 11 -6.79 -36.93 -39.87
N CYS A 12 -5.70 -36.77 -39.12
CA CYS A 12 -4.44 -36.32 -39.70
C CYS A 12 -3.79 -37.47 -40.47
N GLN A 13 -3.64 -37.34 -41.79
CA GLN A 13 -3.08 -38.40 -42.63
C GLN A 13 -1.62 -38.76 -42.31
N THR A 14 -0.86 -37.85 -41.68
CA THR A 14 0.55 -38.07 -41.32
C THR A 14 0.70 -38.83 -39.99
N CYS A 15 -0.03 -38.42 -38.95
CA CYS A 15 0.11 -38.99 -37.60
C CYS A 15 -1.07 -39.87 -37.17
N GLN A 16 -2.08 -40.03 -38.03
CA GLN A 16 -3.29 -40.84 -37.84
C GLN A 16 -4.08 -40.46 -36.57
N ARG A 17 -3.91 -39.23 -36.07
CA ARG A 17 -4.65 -38.73 -34.91
C ARG A 17 -5.94 -38.05 -35.36
N TYR A 18 -7.02 -38.34 -34.63
CA TYR A 18 -8.31 -37.68 -34.81
C TYR A 18 -8.37 -36.38 -34.00
N PHE A 19 -8.86 -35.30 -34.61
CA PHE A 19 -9.04 -34.01 -33.96
C PHE A 19 -10.35 -33.36 -34.40
N GLY A 20 -10.98 -32.56 -33.53
CA GLY A 20 -12.15 -31.75 -33.87
C GLY A 20 -11.75 -30.31 -34.19
N ARG A 21 -12.67 -29.51 -34.74
CA ARG A 21 -12.42 -28.06 -34.97
C ARG A 21 -12.10 -27.26 -33.71
N THR A 22 -12.51 -27.78 -32.56
CA THR A 22 -12.29 -27.15 -31.26
C THR A 22 -11.07 -27.72 -30.52
N ALA A 23 -10.34 -28.66 -31.14
CA ALA A 23 -9.09 -29.17 -30.59
C ALA A 23 -8.10 -28.02 -30.36
N ASP A 24 -7.41 -28.05 -29.21
CA ASP A 24 -6.49 -27.01 -28.76
C ASP A 24 -7.08 -25.59 -28.69
N THR A 25 -8.41 -25.48 -28.61
CA THR A 25 -9.10 -24.20 -28.36
C THR A 25 -9.86 -24.24 -27.04
N PRO A 26 -10.16 -23.08 -26.44
CA PRO A 26 -11.05 -22.97 -25.28
C PRO A 26 -12.50 -23.42 -25.54
N LEU A 27 -12.84 -23.80 -26.77
CA LEU A 27 -14.18 -24.18 -27.21
C LEU A 27 -14.45 -25.70 -27.14
N GLY A 28 -13.51 -26.50 -26.63
CA GLY A 28 -13.66 -27.96 -26.49
C GLY A 28 -14.90 -28.38 -25.66
N GLU A 29 -15.48 -29.55 -25.97
CA GLU A 29 -16.84 -29.99 -25.64
C GLU A 29 -17.32 -29.83 -24.18
N LYS A 30 -16.40 -29.72 -23.20
CA LYS A 30 -16.75 -29.46 -21.78
C LYS A 30 -17.09 -28.00 -21.46
N HIS A 31 -16.90 -27.07 -22.39
CA HIS A 31 -16.98 -25.62 -22.15
C HIS A 31 -18.20 -24.92 -22.79
N LEU A 32 -19.09 -25.63 -23.48
CA LEU A 32 -20.19 -25.03 -24.25
C LEU A 32 -21.40 -24.57 -23.42
N LYS A 33 -21.63 -25.14 -22.22
CA LYS A 33 -22.71 -24.68 -21.35
C LYS A 33 -22.43 -23.24 -20.89
N LYS A 34 -23.34 -22.31 -21.19
CA LYS A 34 -23.23 -20.87 -20.90
C LYS A 34 -22.02 -20.19 -21.55
N LEU A 35 -21.52 -20.70 -22.69
CA LEU A 35 -20.41 -20.05 -23.42
C LEU A 35 -20.75 -18.62 -23.82
N ASP A 36 -21.95 -18.37 -24.33
CA ASP A 36 -22.41 -17.02 -24.72
C ASP A 36 -22.36 -16.05 -23.52
N LEU A 37 -22.77 -16.52 -22.33
CA LEU A 37 -22.65 -15.76 -21.09
C LEU A 37 -21.17 -15.51 -20.76
N PHE A 38 -20.32 -16.53 -20.76
CA PHE A 38 -18.90 -16.36 -20.48
C PHE A 38 -18.23 -15.35 -21.43
N VAL A 39 -18.48 -15.45 -22.74
CA VAL A 39 -17.96 -14.53 -23.75
C VAL A 39 -18.44 -13.10 -23.49
N SER A 40 -19.71 -12.90 -23.12
CA SER A 40 -20.23 -11.58 -22.75
C SER A 40 -19.58 -10.98 -21.49
N LEU A 41 -19.06 -11.83 -20.60
CA LEU A 41 -18.35 -11.42 -19.38
C LEU A 41 -16.89 -11.08 -19.64
N LEU A 42 -16.25 -11.61 -20.70
CA LEU A 42 -14.81 -11.42 -20.97
C LEU A 42 -14.39 -9.95 -20.98
N SER A 43 -15.21 -9.07 -21.54
CA SER A 43 -14.94 -7.63 -21.62
C SER A 43 -15.29 -6.86 -20.33
N GLN A 44 -15.94 -7.50 -19.36
CA GLN A 44 -16.40 -6.85 -18.14
C GLN A 44 -15.29 -6.82 -17.07
N PRO A 45 -15.09 -5.70 -16.36
CA PRO A 45 -14.11 -5.60 -15.27
C PRO A 45 -14.65 -6.21 -13.97
N ILE A 46 -14.99 -7.49 -13.98
CA ILE A 46 -15.48 -8.25 -12.83
C ILE A 46 -14.49 -9.34 -12.43
N SER A 47 -14.50 -9.75 -11.17
CA SER A 47 -13.63 -10.80 -10.65
C SER A 47 -14.06 -12.20 -11.12
N CYS A 48 -13.15 -13.17 -11.05
CA CYS A 48 -13.52 -14.57 -11.27
C CYS A 48 -14.53 -15.08 -10.24
N LEU A 49 -14.56 -14.48 -9.04
CA LEU A 49 -15.55 -14.79 -8.01
C LEU A 49 -16.95 -14.36 -8.45
N GLU A 50 -17.13 -13.08 -8.79
CA GLU A 50 -18.41 -12.54 -9.24
C GLU A 50 -18.90 -13.22 -10.54
N ALA A 51 -17.98 -13.50 -11.47
CA ALA A 51 -18.33 -14.27 -12.66
C ALA A 51 -18.69 -15.73 -12.33
N GLY A 52 -18.02 -16.34 -11.36
CA GLY A 52 -18.35 -17.67 -10.85
C GLY A 52 -19.77 -17.72 -10.30
N GLU A 53 -20.16 -16.73 -9.49
CA GLU A 53 -21.53 -16.57 -8.98
C GLU A 53 -22.55 -16.44 -10.12
N ARG A 54 -22.30 -15.55 -11.09
CA ARG A 54 -23.19 -15.36 -12.26
C ARG A 54 -23.33 -16.61 -13.12
N MET A 55 -22.25 -17.40 -13.23
CA MET A 55 -22.25 -18.60 -14.07
C MET A 55 -22.64 -19.88 -13.30
N GLY A 56 -22.69 -19.85 -11.97
CA GLY A 56 -22.85 -21.04 -11.13
C GLY A 56 -21.66 -21.98 -11.26
N SER A 57 -20.44 -21.44 -11.15
CA SER A 57 -19.17 -22.16 -11.34
C SER A 57 -18.14 -21.69 -10.32
N LEU A 58 -17.13 -22.52 -10.04
CA LEU A 58 -16.09 -22.15 -9.08
C LEU A 58 -15.21 -21.03 -9.65
N PRO A 59 -14.74 -20.08 -8.82
CA PRO A 59 -13.88 -18.99 -9.28
C PRO A 59 -12.58 -19.49 -9.94
N ALA A 60 -12.03 -20.60 -9.45
CA ALA A 60 -10.83 -21.24 -10.03
C ALA A 60 -11.08 -21.72 -11.47
N ASP A 61 -12.24 -22.32 -11.74
CA ASP A 61 -12.61 -22.78 -13.09
C ASP A 61 -12.78 -21.61 -14.05
N ILE A 62 -13.32 -20.48 -13.57
CA ILE A 62 -13.40 -19.24 -14.34
C ILE A 62 -12.01 -18.73 -14.67
N GLY A 63 -11.13 -18.69 -13.67
CA GLY A 63 -9.73 -18.28 -13.86
C GLY A 63 -9.02 -19.14 -14.91
N GLN A 64 -9.17 -20.46 -14.83
CA GLN A 64 -8.57 -21.38 -15.81
C GLN A 64 -9.11 -21.13 -17.23
N ARG A 65 -10.42 -20.91 -17.38
CA ARG A 65 -11.03 -20.57 -18.68
C ARG A 65 -10.51 -19.25 -19.23
N VAL A 66 -10.39 -18.21 -18.39
CA VAL A 66 -9.85 -16.91 -18.80
C VAL A 66 -8.41 -17.06 -19.30
N THR A 67 -7.56 -17.81 -18.58
CA THR A 67 -6.18 -18.08 -19.00
C THR A 67 -6.12 -18.79 -20.35
N ALA A 68 -6.93 -19.83 -20.54
CA ALA A 68 -7.00 -20.54 -21.83
C ALA A 68 -7.46 -19.61 -22.96
N TRP A 69 -8.47 -18.76 -22.71
CA TRP A 69 -8.95 -17.78 -23.69
C TRP A 69 -7.92 -16.73 -24.05
N ARG A 70 -7.17 -16.20 -23.09
CA ARG A 70 -6.09 -15.24 -23.36
C ARG A 70 -4.98 -15.87 -24.20
N ALA A 71 -4.55 -17.08 -23.85
CA ALA A 71 -3.55 -17.82 -24.62
C ALA A 71 -4.00 -18.03 -26.07
N TRP A 72 -5.26 -18.42 -26.27
CA TRP A 72 -5.84 -18.60 -27.60
C TRP A 72 -5.96 -17.29 -28.39
N LEU A 73 -6.36 -16.17 -27.75
CA LEU A 73 -6.40 -14.87 -28.41
C LEU A 73 -5.01 -14.39 -28.85
N LEU A 74 -3.95 -14.68 -28.08
CA LEU A 74 -2.58 -14.36 -28.46
C LEU A 74 -2.07 -15.22 -29.62
N GLN A 75 -2.53 -16.47 -29.74
CA GLN A 75 -2.25 -17.30 -30.92
C GLN A 75 -2.90 -16.72 -32.18
N LEU A 76 -4.11 -16.17 -32.06
CA LEU A 76 -4.84 -15.57 -33.18
C LEU A 76 -4.32 -14.17 -33.55
N ASP A 77 -3.96 -13.37 -32.55
CA ASP A 77 -3.45 -12.01 -32.69
C ASP A 77 -2.23 -11.82 -31.78
N PRO A 78 -1.01 -12.08 -32.29
CA PRO A 78 0.23 -11.90 -31.53
C PRO A 78 0.49 -10.46 -31.07
N SER A 79 -0.17 -9.45 -31.65
CA SER A 79 -0.09 -8.05 -31.17
C SER A 79 -0.75 -7.86 -29.79
N GLY A 80 -1.55 -8.83 -29.36
CA GLY A 80 -2.28 -8.81 -28.10
C GLY A 80 -3.38 -7.75 -28.06
N THR A 81 -3.83 -7.23 -29.20
CA THR A 81 -4.88 -6.19 -29.25
C THR A 81 -6.23 -6.74 -28.76
N TRP A 82 -6.54 -7.99 -29.07
CA TRP A 82 -7.77 -8.65 -28.61
C TRP A 82 -7.66 -9.20 -27.19
N GLU A 83 -6.52 -9.81 -26.85
CA GLU A 83 -6.23 -10.23 -25.48
C GLU A 83 -6.33 -9.01 -24.54
N ARG A 84 -5.77 -7.86 -24.98
CA ARG A 84 -6.26 -6.48 -24.77
C ARG A 84 -7.47 -6.27 -23.87
N ARG A 85 -8.58 -6.72 -24.46
CA ARG A 85 -9.95 -6.36 -24.13
C ARG A 85 -10.56 -7.31 -23.12
N VAL A 86 -9.87 -8.40 -22.77
CA VAL A 86 -10.32 -9.34 -21.74
C VAL A 86 -10.05 -8.76 -20.34
N ARG A 87 -11.10 -8.18 -19.74
CA ARG A 87 -11.07 -7.53 -18.42
C ARG A 87 -11.53 -8.45 -17.27
N LEU A 88 -12.20 -9.56 -17.58
CA LEU A 88 -12.65 -10.56 -16.61
C LEU A 88 -11.47 -11.16 -15.84
N GLY A 89 -11.61 -11.26 -14.51
CA GLY A 89 -10.61 -11.83 -13.61
C GLY A 89 -9.41 -10.94 -13.36
N GLY A 90 -9.38 -9.74 -13.95
CA GLY A 90 -8.21 -8.88 -13.95
C GLY A 90 -7.03 -9.45 -14.73
N ARG A 91 -5.99 -8.63 -14.94
CA ARG A 91 -4.68 -9.12 -15.35
C ARG A 91 -3.79 -9.07 -14.11
N PRO A 92 -3.17 -10.18 -13.68
CA PRO A 92 -2.25 -10.16 -12.55
C PRO A 92 -1.09 -9.18 -12.73
N THR A 93 -0.73 -8.87 -13.99
CA THR A 93 0.42 -8.06 -14.40
C THR A 93 0.07 -6.66 -14.94
N GLU A 94 -1.20 -6.30 -15.07
CA GLU A 94 -1.57 -4.95 -15.51
C GLU A 94 -1.50 -4.00 -14.31
N LEU A 95 -0.35 -3.36 -14.19
CA LEU A 95 0.04 -2.50 -13.08
C LEU A 95 -0.33 -1.03 -13.29
N ASP A 96 -1.05 -0.65 -14.37
CA ASP A 96 -1.44 0.74 -14.62
C ASP A 96 -2.82 1.05 -14.03
N PRO A 97 -2.90 1.49 -12.75
CA PRO A 97 -4.12 2.05 -12.22
C PRO A 97 -4.46 3.33 -12.97
N THR A 98 -5.75 3.54 -13.24
CA THR A 98 -6.23 4.93 -13.42
C THR A 98 -5.84 5.70 -12.16
N PRO A 99 -5.25 6.90 -12.26
CA PRO A 99 -4.85 7.65 -11.08
C PRO A 99 -6.05 7.88 -10.18
N LEU A 100 -5.95 7.42 -8.94
CA LEU A 100 -6.95 7.69 -7.92
C LEU A 100 -6.86 9.17 -7.56
N ALA A 101 -7.87 9.94 -7.95
CA ALA A 101 -8.14 11.21 -7.31
C ALA A 101 -8.56 10.92 -5.86
N PHE A 102 -7.63 11.06 -4.92
CA PHE A 102 -7.94 11.05 -3.51
C PHE A 102 -8.46 12.44 -3.14
N ASP A 103 -9.59 12.48 -2.44
CA ASP A 103 -10.08 13.71 -1.81
C ASP A 103 -8.97 14.34 -0.95
N GLU A 104 -8.87 15.66 -1.01
CA GLU A 104 -7.69 16.51 -0.74
C GLU A 104 -7.01 16.37 0.64
N ILE A 105 -7.55 15.56 1.56
CA ILE A 105 -6.99 15.31 2.89
C ILE A 105 -5.88 14.25 2.78
N GLY A 106 -4.63 14.69 2.88
CA GLY A 106 -3.45 13.83 2.85
C GLY A 106 -2.69 13.80 1.52
N ALA A 107 -3.17 14.50 0.49
CA ALA A 107 -2.44 14.62 -0.79
C ALA A 107 -1.18 15.50 -0.69
N ARG A 108 -0.94 16.16 0.45
CA ARG A 108 0.18 17.09 0.67
C ARG A 108 0.67 16.99 2.11
N GLU A 109 1.95 17.27 2.32
CA GLU A 109 2.57 17.36 3.63
C GLU A 109 1.82 18.37 4.52
N ASP A 110 1.46 17.95 5.73
CA ASP A 110 0.99 18.82 6.80
C ASP A 110 2.22 19.51 7.43
N LEU A 111 2.45 20.76 7.03
CA LEU A 111 3.57 21.56 7.54
C LEU A 111 3.42 21.92 9.01
N THR A 112 2.20 21.99 9.54
CA THR A 112 1.95 22.26 10.97
C THR A 112 2.42 21.07 11.80
N LEU A 113 2.00 19.85 11.41
CA LEU A 113 2.46 18.61 12.03
C LEU A 113 3.98 18.48 11.93
N THR A 114 4.52 18.64 10.72
CA THR A 114 5.95 18.47 10.43
C THR A 114 6.79 19.45 11.23
N THR A 115 6.44 20.74 11.23
CA THR A 115 7.19 21.78 11.95
C THR A 115 7.13 21.53 13.45
N ARG A 116 5.95 21.21 13.99
CA ARG A 116 5.79 20.94 15.42
C ARG A 116 6.62 19.74 15.86
N LEU A 117 6.47 18.58 15.18
CA LEU A 117 7.20 17.37 15.55
C LEU A 117 8.70 17.52 15.36
N THR A 118 9.15 18.17 14.28
CA THR A 118 10.59 18.39 14.03
C THR A 118 11.21 19.25 15.13
N ARG A 119 10.56 20.36 15.50
CA ARG A 119 11.06 21.23 16.58
C ARG A 119 11.20 20.51 17.91
N GLU A 120 10.15 19.82 18.34
CA GLU A 120 10.16 19.11 19.63
C GLU A 120 11.11 17.90 19.60
N PHE A 121 11.21 17.21 18.46
CA PHE A 121 12.17 16.14 18.24
C PHE A 121 13.61 16.66 18.34
N ASP A 122 13.92 17.80 17.73
CA ASP A 122 15.25 18.41 17.80
C ASP A 122 15.58 18.90 19.22
N GLU A 123 14.61 19.43 19.97
CA GLU A 123 14.82 19.81 21.37
C GLU A 123 15.14 18.58 22.23
N VAL A 124 14.36 17.50 22.11
CA VAL A 124 14.61 16.23 22.84
C VAL A 124 15.97 15.62 22.50
N ASN A 125 16.45 15.83 21.27
CA ASN A 125 17.73 15.36 20.78
C ASN A 125 18.83 16.42 20.79
N SER A 126 18.63 17.53 21.50
CA SER A 126 19.57 18.64 21.54
C SER A 126 20.81 18.32 22.38
N PHE A 127 21.97 18.75 21.88
CA PHE A 127 23.24 18.71 22.61
C PHE A 127 23.46 19.90 23.55
N SER A 128 22.48 20.81 23.66
CA SER A 128 22.56 21.97 24.56
C SER A 128 22.80 21.55 26.02
N HIS A 129 23.62 22.31 26.74
CA HIS A 129 23.86 22.11 28.18
C HIS A 129 22.80 22.80 29.06
N ARG A 130 21.84 23.53 28.46
CA ARG A 130 20.76 24.20 29.21
C ARG A 130 19.80 23.17 29.81
N PRO A 131 19.64 23.07 31.14
CA PRO A 131 18.88 21.99 31.74
C PRO A 131 17.36 22.14 31.51
N PRO A 132 16.65 21.05 31.12
CA PRO A 132 15.19 21.01 31.06
C PRO A 132 14.58 20.79 32.45
N ARG A 133 13.27 21.01 32.60
CA ARG A 133 12.55 20.65 33.83
C ARG A 133 12.67 19.15 34.11
N CYS A 134 12.66 18.78 35.40
CA CYS A 134 12.71 17.38 35.80
C CYS A 134 11.42 16.65 35.38
N VAL A 135 11.58 15.53 34.68
CA VAL A 135 10.43 14.73 34.21
C VAL A 135 9.71 13.96 35.32
N ASP A 136 10.36 13.70 36.46
CA ASP A 136 9.72 12.97 37.57
C ASP A 136 8.92 13.87 38.51
N CYS A 137 9.42 15.08 38.78
CA CYS A 137 8.82 15.96 39.80
C CYS A 137 8.45 17.35 39.27
N GLY A 138 8.62 17.64 37.98
CA GLY A 138 8.30 18.93 37.34
C GLY A 138 9.19 20.12 37.75
N SER A 139 10.08 19.93 38.74
CA SER A 139 10.91 21.01 39.28
C SER A 139 11.85 21.60 38.22
N GLY A 140 11.97 22.93 38.22
CA GLY A 140 12.95 23.66 37.43
C GLY A 140 14.36 23.65 38.04
N LYS A 141 14.54 23.15 39.27
CA LYS A 141 15.83 23.08 39.97
C LYS A 141 16.68 21.94 39.40
N THR A 142 17.13 22.10 38.17
CA THR A 142 17.89 21.12 37.40
C THR A 142 19.19 21.75 36.92
N ARG A 143 20.25 20.95 36.80
CA ARG A 143 21.55 21.39 36.32
C ARG A 143 22.13 20.39 35.35
N PHE A 144 23.01 20.86 34.47
CA PHE A 144 23.91 19.97 33.74
C PHE A 144 24.76 19.18 34.75
N ASP A 145 24.89 17.88 34.51
CA ASP A 145 25.68 16.97 35.34
C ASP A 145 26.95 16.55 34.59
N GLU A 146 26.78 15.91 33.43
CA GLU A 146 27.89 15.42 32.62
C GLU A 146 27.46 15.16 31.17
N ARG A 147 28.45 14.97 30.29
CA ARG A 147 28.23 14.42 28.95
C ARG A 147 29.37 13.44 28.62
N LEU A 148 29.02 12.18 28.43
CA LEU A 148 29.97 11.17 27.98
C LEU A 148 30.37 11.41 26.51
N PRO A 149 31.58 11.02 26.07
CA PRO A 149 31.98 11.09 24.67
C PRO A 149 30.97 10.40 23.76
N GLY A 150 30.49 11.12 22.73
CA GLY A 150 29.45 10.62 21.81
C GLY A 150 28.03 10.50 22.41
N GLY A 151 27.86 10.80 23.70
CA GLY A 151 26.58 10.74 24.40
C GLY A 151 25.79 12.05 24.40
N PHE A 152 24.51 11.96 24.75
CA PHE A 152 23.66 13.12 25.02
C PHE A 152 23.94 13.72 26.41
N PRO A 153 23.74 15.03 26.59
CA PRO A 153 23.84 15.68 27.90
C PRO A 153 22.96 15.00 28.96
N ARG A 154 23.54 14.79 30.14
CA ARG A 154 22.83 14.34 31.34
C ARG A 154 22.63 15.51 32.30
N PHE A 155 21.52 15.46 33.01
CA PHE A 155 21.07 16.46 33.95
C PHE A 155 20.76 15.82 35.29
N LYS A 156 20.92 16.59 36.37
CA LYS A 156 20.54 16.16 37.72
C LYS A 156 19.53 17.12 38.32
N CYS A 157 18.43 16.59 38.84
CA CYS A 157 17.47 17.37 39.60
C CYS A 157 17.97 17.56 41.04
N ALA A 158 18.03 18.81 41.50
CA ALA A 158 18.38 19.12 42.89
C ALA A 158 17.23 18.86 43.87
N ASN A 159 15.99 18.72 43.38
CA ASN A 159 14.81 18.46 44.21
C ASN A 159 14.67 16.97 44.54
N CYS A 160 14.61 16.10 43.54
CA CYS A 160 14.43 14.65 43.73
C CYS A 160 15.71 13.83 43.58
N GLY A 161 16.84 14.46 43.23
CA GLY A 161 18.14 13.79 43.08
C GLY A 161 18.34 13.02 41.76
N THR A 162 17.27 12.77 41.00
CA THR A 162 17.31 11.93 39.78
C THR A 162 18.23 12.50 38.70
N ARG A 163 19.00 11.60 38.08
CA ARG A 163 19.79 11.85 36.86
C ARG A 163 19.01 11.41 35.63
N PHE A 164 19.02 12.24 34.59
CA PHE A 164 18.22 11.98 33.38
C PHE A 164 18.82 12.65 32.14
N THR A 165 18.36 12.23 30.96
CA THR A 165 18.59 12.94 29.69
C THR A 165 17.27 13.57 29.24
N ARG A 166 17.32 14.50 28.27
CA ARG A 166 16.09 15.06 27.64
C ARG A 166 15.16 14.01 27.07
N ARG A 167 15.69 12.84 26.70
CA ARG A 167 14.92 11.74 26.13
C ARG A 167 14.17 10.90 27.17
N ARG A 168 14.45 11.07 28.46
CA ARG A 168 13.77 10.32 29.51
C ARG A 168 12.28 10.66 29.51
N GLY A 169 11.43 9.63 29.54
CA GLY A 169 9.98 9.78 29.41
C GLY A 169 9.48 9.93 27.96
N THR A 170 10.39 10.00 26.98
CA THR A 170 10.02 10.06 25.56
C THR A 170 10.21 8.69 24.88
N PRO A 171 9.53 8.43 23.76
CA PRO A 171 9.74 7.21 22.96
C PRO A 171 11.18 7.08 22.45
N PHE A 172 11.95 8.17 22.42
CA PHE A 172 13.28 8.24 21.81
C PHE A 172 14.44 7.85 22.73
N LEU A 173 14.19 7.45 23.98
CA LEU A 173 15.23 7.15 24.99
C LEU A 173 16.40 6.31 24.44
N ASN A 174 16.07 5.24 23.71
CA ASN A 174 17.05 4.27 23.18
C ASN A 174 17.39 4.48 21.69
N THR A 175 17.08 5.66 21.13
CA THR A 175 17.34 5.98 19.73
C THR A 175 18.84 6.23 19.49
N LYS A 176 19.41 5.63 18.45
CA LYS A 176 20.83 5.87 18.10
C LYS A 176 21.00 7.28 17.51
N ALA A 177 22.09 7.96 17.83
CA ALA A 177 22.36 9.29 17.27
C ALA A 177 22.46 9.25 15.73
N SER A 178 23.00 8.18 15.17
CA SER A 178 23.13 7.98 13.72
C SER A 178 21.81 7.83 12.96
N THR A 179 20.68 7.62 13.66
CA THR A 179 19.35 7.50 13.02
C THR A 179 18.58 8.81 13.02
N LEU A 180 19.07 9.87 13.69
CA LEU A 180 18.32 11.11 13.85
C LEU A 180 18.03 11.83 12.53
N GLU A 181 19.00 11.88 11.61
CA GLU A 181 18.79 12.53 10.32
C GLU A 181 17.74 11.81 9.46
N ARG A 182 17.77 10.47 9.48
CA ARG A 182 16.73 9.66 8.82
C ARG A 182 15.37 9.87 9.48
N MET A 183 15.32 10.01 10.81
CA MET A 183 14.06 10.32 11.50
C MET A 183 13.53 11.70 11.12
N ARG A 184 14.38 12.72 10.90
CA ARG A 184 13.95 14.03 10.39
C ARG A 184 13.32 13.92 9.01
N LEU A 185 13.97 13.20 8.09
CA LEU A 185 13.39 12.92 6.77
C LEU A 185 12.06 12.17 6.89
N PHE A 186 11.97 11.20 7.79
CA PHE A 186 10.75 10.44 8.06
C PHE A 186 9.59 11.31 8.55
N ILE A 187 9.84 12.33 9.40
CA ILE A 187 8.78 13.21 9.93
C ILE A 187 7.97 13.87 8.81
N ARG A 188 8.63 14.31 7.72
CA ARG A 188 7.99 14.92 6.55
C ARG A 188 6.91 14.05 5.90
N HIS A 189 7.03 12.73 6.05
CA HIS A 189 6.15 11.74 5.41
C HIS A 189 5.00 11.27 6.31
N LEU A 190 4.97 11.67 7.59
CA LEU A 190 4.00 11.16 8.56
C LEU A 190 2.55 11.51 8.21
N SER A 191 2.33 12.68 7.61
CA SER A 191 1.01 13.17 7.23
C SER A 191 0.50 12.62 5.89
N LEU A 192 1.37 11.96 5.13
CA LEU A 192 1.02 11.40 3.83
C LEU A 192 0.50 9.96 4.00
N PRO A 193 -0.57 9.56 3.30
CA PRO A 193 -1.15 8.21 3.35
C PRO A 193 -0.32 7.19 2.56
N LEU A 194 1.00 7.17 2.76
CA LEU A 194 1.93 6.27 2.07
C LEU A 194 2.00 4.91 2.78
N SER A 195 2.44 3.88 2.04
CA SER A 195 2.72 2.57 2.66
C SER A 195 4.05 2.58 3.44
N PHE A 196 4.18 1.70 4.44
CA PHE A 196 5.45 1.54 5.14
C PHE A 196 6.59 1.09 4.23
N MET A 197 6.29 0.28 3.20
CA MET A 197 7.25 -0.14 2.18
C MET A 197 7.79 1.06 1.39
N GLN A 198 6.90 1.94 0.94
CA GLN A 198 7.33 3.12 0.18
C GLN A 198 8.23 4.05 1.01
N VAL A 199 7.83 4.35 2.25
CA VAL A 199 8.64 5.22 3.11
C VAL A 199 9.93 4.54 3.56
N SER A 200 9.96 3.20 3.66
CA SER A 200 11.20 2.49 3.95
C SER A 200 12.23 2.64 2.83
N ASP A 201 11.77 2.61 1.58
CA ASP A 201 12.60 2.85 0.40
C ASP A 201 13.12 4.30 0.39
N ILE A 202 12.24 5.28 0.63
CA ILE A 202 12.60 6.72 0.66
C ILE A 202 13.65 7.03 1.73
N VAL A 203 13.45 6.51 2.95
CA VAL A 203 14.28 6.87 4.11
C VAL A 203 15.50 5.94 4.25
N GLY A 204 15.57 4.88 3.44
CA GLY A 204 16.67 3.92 3.43
C GLY A 204 16.75 3.09 4.72
N THR A 205 15.63 2.48 5.12
CA THR A 205 15.52 1.61 6.30
C THR A 205 14.56 0.44 6.04
N SER A 206 14.28 -0.41 7.03
CA SER A 206 13.33 -1.52 6.86
C SER A 206 11.87 -1.10 7.14
N PRO A 207 10.87 -1.73 6.50
CA PRO A 207 9.44 -1.45 6.77
C PRO A 207 9.07 -1.62 8.25
N ALA A 208 9.64 -2.61 8.92
CA ALA A 208 9.44 -2.84 10.36
C ALA A 208 9.97 -1.67 11.21
N MET A 209 11.08 -1.06 10.79
CA MET A 209 11.62 0.13 11.45
C MET A 209 10.74 1.35 11.20
N VAL A 210 10.24 1.55 9.98
CA VAL A 210 9.27 2.62 9.66
C VAL A 210 8.01 2.48 10.50
N GLN A 211 7.46 1.28 10.65
CA GLN A 211 6.30 1.03 11.50
C GLN A 211 6.60 1.32 12.98
N LYS A 212 7.80 0.96 13.46
CA LYS A 212 8.26 1.33 14.80
C LYS A 212 8.35 2.84 14.98
N TRP A 213 8.95 3.56 14.03
CA TRP A 213 9.05 5.01 14.06
C TRP A 213 7.67 5.67 14.02
N ARG A 214 6.74 5.18 13.20
CA ARG A 214 5.35 5.65 13.20
C ARG A 214 4.75 5.56 14.59
N ARG A 215 4.85 4.41 15.29
CA ARG A 215 4.35 4.28 16.67
C ARG A 215 5.02 5.26 17.63
N MET A 216 6.35 5.38 17.56
CA MET A 216 7.10 6.31 18.41
C MET A 216 6.65 7.77 18.21
N PHE A 217 6.44 8.20 16.96
CA PHE A 217 5.98 9.55 16.67
C PHE A 217 4.49 9.76 16.99
N THR A 218 3.65 8.73 16.90
CA THR A 218 2.28 8.78 17.41
C THR A 218 2.28 9.00 18.93
N GLU A 219 3.01 8.17 19.69
CA GLU A 219 3.13 8.32 21.14
C GLU A 219 3.71 9.68 21.53
N PHE A 220 4.72 10.16 20.79
CA PHE A 220 5.29 11.48 21.02
C PHE A 220 4.30 12.62 20.73
N ALA A 221 3.50 12.50 19.66
CA ALA A 221 2.43 13.45 19.36
C ALA A 221 1.37 13.49 20.48
N ASP A 222 0.98 12.33 21.00
CA ASP A 222 0.02 12.22 22.11
C ASP A 222 0.58 12.79 23.42
N GLN A 223 1.88 12.63 23.68
CA GLN A 223 2.56 13.27 24.82
C GLN A 223 2.58 14.80 24.72
N LEU A 224 2.74 15.35 23.50
CA LEU A 224 2.76 16.79 23.25
C LEU A 224 1.37 17.41 23.31
N GLU A 225 0.37 16.72 22.75
CA GLU A 225 -1.02 17.18 22.71
C GLU A 225 -1.97 16.02 23.07
N PRO A 226 -2.27 15.83 24.38
CA PRO A 226 -3.08 14.70 24.86
C PRO A 226 -4.51 14.62 24.31
N SER A 227 -5.00 15.67 23.65
CA SER A 227 -6.30 15.66 22.96
C SER A 227 -6.29 14.81 21.68
N GLY A 228 -5.11 14.43 21.17
CA GLY A 228 -4.94 13.68 19.92
C GLY A 228 -4.93 14.55 18.65
N SER A 229 -4.98 15.88 18.80
CA SER A 229 -4.98 16.85 17.69
C SER A 229 -3.76 16.74 16.75
N LEU A 230 -2.62 16.28 17.24
CA LEU A 230 -1.44 16.00 16.41
C LEU A 230 -1.45 14.57 15.85
N SER A 231 -1.74 13.56 16.67
CA SER A 231 -1.65 12.16 16.25
C SER A 231 -2.66 11.79 15.17
N VAL A 232 -3.87 12.41 15.18
CA VAL A 232 -4.88 12.22 14.13
C VAL A 232 -4.42 12.70 12.74
N ARG A 233 -3.41 13.58 12.68
CA ARG A 233 -2.84 14.08 11.43
C ARG A 233 -1.83 13.10 10.82
N ILE A 234 -1.42 12.05 11.55
CA ILE A 234 -0.50 11.03 11.06
C ILE A 234 -1.29 10.02 10.22
N GLN A 235 -1.09 10.07 8.90
CA GLN A 235 -1.76 9.21 7.92
C GLN A 235 -0.84 8.11 7.36
N LEU A 236 0.44 8.12 7.71
CA LEU A 236 1.38 7.11 7.25
C LEU A 236 0.93 5.69 7.65
N GLY A 237 0.87 4.79 6.67
CA GLY A 237 0.45 3.41 6.85
C GLY A 237 -1.06 3.21 6.88
N VAL A 238 -1.85 4.22 6.50
CA VAL A 238 -3.31 4.07 6.33
C VAL A 238 -3.60 3.04 5.23
N GLU A 239 -4.47 2.10 5.56
CA GLU A 239 -4.94 1.06 4.65
C GLU A 239 -6.22 1.50 3.93
N PRO A 240 -6.54 0.93 2.76
CA PRO A 240 -7.84 1.09 2.13
C PRO A 240 -8.99 0.80 3.09
N THR A 241 -9.98 1.69 3.08
CA THR A 241 -11.22 1.59 3.87
C THR A 241 -12.42 1.26 2.98
N GLU A 242 -13.60 1.13 3.58
CA GLU A 242 -14.86 0.97 2.84
C GLU A 242 -15.16 2.13 1.88
N ALA A 243 -14.60 3.31 2.14
CA ALA A 243 -14.74 4.48 1.26
C ALA A 243 -13.72 4.50 0.12
N THR A 244 -12.69 3.63 0.12
CA THR A 244 -11.64 3.66 -0.90
C THR A 244 -12.14 3.08 -2.23
N PRO A 245 -12.17 3.87 -3.33
CA PRO A 245 -12.54 3.36 -4.65
C PRO A 245 -11.43 2.50 -5.25
N CYS A 246 -11.80 1.48 -6.02
CA CYS A 246 -10.85 0.70 -6.81
C CYS A 246 -10.29 1.55 -7.97
N PRO A 247 -8.95 1.60 -8.16
CA PRO A 247 -8.33 2.37 -9.24
C PRO A 247 -8.73 1.92 -10.66
N PHE A 248 -9.20 0.69 -10.82
CA PHE A 248 -9.49 0.11 -12.13
C PHE A 248 -10.98 0.08 -12.49
N CYS A 249 -11.85 -0.08 -11.49
CA CYS A 249 -13.29 -0.21 -11.73
C CYS A 249 -14.14 0.81 -10.96
N GLY A 250 -13.52 1.70 -10.18
CA GLY A 250 -14.20 2.77 -9.43
C GLY A 250 -15.06 2.30 -8.25
N ARG A 251 -15.29 0.99 -8.09
CA ARG A 251 -16.13 0.46 -7.00
C ARG A 251 -15.48 0.72 -5.64
N VAL A 252 -16.25 1.31 -4.73
CA VAL A 252 -15.85 1.57 -3.34
C VAL A 252 -16.01 0.34 -2.46
N GLY A 253 -15.18 0.25 -1.41
CA GLY A 253 -15.32 -0.73 -0.34
C GLY A 253 -15.09 -2.18 -0.75
N ARG A 254 -14.32 -2.40 -1.81
CA ARG A 254 -13.97 -3.73 -2.30
C ARG A 254 -12.49 -4.05 -2.13
N ALA A 255 -11.72 -3.24 -1.41
CA ALA A 255 -10.31 -3.53 -1.17
C ALA A 255 -10.15 -4.76 -0.26
N GLN A 256 -9.34 -5.72 -0.69
CA GLN A 256 -9.08 -6.98 0.02
C GLN A 256 -7.58 -7.25 0.06
N ARG A 257 -7.06 -7.64 1.22
CA ARG A 257 -5.67 -8.09 1.38
C ARG A 257 -5.52 -9.52 0.87
N THR A 258 -4.54 -9.71 0.01
CA THR A 258 -4.11 -11.04 -0.45
C THR A 258 -3.21 -11.73 0.58
N ALA A 259 -3.01 -13.03 0.45
CA ALA A 259 -2.09 -13.79 1.30
C ALA A 259 -0.64 -13.28 1.25
N SER A 260 -0.23 -12.69 0.12
CA SER A 260 1.09 -12.04 -0.06
C SER A 260 1.14 -10.60 0.48
N GLY A 261 0.05 -10.09 1.06
CA GLY A 261 -0.02 -8.73 1.63
C GLY A 261 -0.32 -7.62 0.61
N HIS A 262 -0.53 -7.94 -0.66
CA HIS A 262 -0.92 -6.98 -1.69
C HIS A 262 -2.42 -6.67 -1.60
N TRP A 263 -2.84 -5.49 -2.05
CA TRP A 263 -4.26 -5.14 -2.15
C TRP A 263 -4.85 -5.63 -3.48
N SER A 264 -6.07 -6.13 -3.43
CA SER A 264 -6.86 -6.54 -4.57
C SER A 264 -8.28 -5.97 -4.48
N CYS A 265 -8.94 -5.76 -5.61
CA CYS A 265 -10.35 -5.40 -5.62
C CYS A 265 -11.23 -6.65 -5.68
N GLY A 266 -12.06 -6.91 -4.67
CA GLY A 266 -13.04 -8.00 -4.71
C GLY A 266 -14.08 -7.86 -5.84
N GLY A 267 -14.26 -6.64 -6.37
CA GLY A 267 -15.11 -6.37 -7.52
C GLY A 267 -14.50 -6.82 -8.85
N CYS A 268 -13.32 -6.31 -9.23
CA CYS A 268 -12.69 -6.61 -10.52
C CYS A 268 -11.57 -7.66 -10.48
N GLY A 269 -11.16 -8.11 -9.29
CA GLY A 269 -10.09 -9.08 -9.06
C GLY A 269 -8.67 -8.53 -9.22
N ARG A 270 -8.49 -7.28 -9.67
CA ARG A 270 -7.17 -6.71 -9.95
C ARG A 270 -6.41 -6.38 -8.68
N LEU A 271 -5.10 -6.69 -8.69
CA LEU A 271 -4.16 -6.21 -7.70
C LEU A 271 -3.92 -4.72 -7.92
N PHE A 272 -3.84 -3.94 -6.85
CA PHE A 272 -3.45 -2.54 -6.92
C PHE A 272 -2.44 -2.20 -5.83
N SER A 273 -1.59 -1.22 -6.14
CA SER A 273 -0.61 -0.68 -5.21
C SER A 273 -1.16 0.56 -4.51
N MET A 274 -0.74 0.77 -3.26
CA MET A 274 -0.92 2.04 -2.55
C MET A 274 0.32 2.94 -2.66
N ARG A 275 1.31 2.55 -3.47
CA ARG A 275 2.43 3.41 -3.80
C ARG A 275 1.92 4.62 -4.59
N ARG A 276 2.53 5.76 -4.31
CA ARG A 276 2.15 7.05 -4.89
C ARG A 276 3.41 7.79 -5.28
N GLU A 277 3.41 8.49 -6.40
CA GLU A 277 4.49 9.41 -6.68
C GLU A 277 4.43 10.58 -5.69
N VAL A 278 5.59 10.93 -5.12
CA VAL A 278 5.72 12.03 -4.16
C VAL A 278 6.80 12.96 -4.67
N VAL A 279 6.42 14.21 -4.92
CA VAL A 279 7.32 15.25 -5.41
C VAL A 279 7.43 16.37 -4.38
N ASP A 280 8.64 16.92 -4.21
CA ASP A 280 8.84 18.13 -3.42
C ASP A 280 8.59 19.35 -4.33
N ARG A 281 7.60 20.17 -3.98
CA ARG A 281 7.32 21.45 -4.63
C ARG A 281 7.50 22.56 -3.61
N ASN A 282 8.57 23.34 -3.77
CA ASN A 282 8.89 24.49 -2.91
C ASN A 282 9.01 24.13 -1.41
N GLY A 283 9.64 23.00 -1.08
CA GLY A 283 9.87 22.58 0.30
C GLY A 283 8.69 21.89 0.97
N ARG A 284 7.68 21.49 0.18
CA ARG A 284 6.49 20.77 0.64
C ARG A 284 6.30 19.54 -0.21
N LEU A 285 6.04 18.39 0.40
CA LEU A 285 5.75 17.15 -0.33
C LEU A 285 4.31 17.14 -0.86
N HIS A 286 4.15 16.69 -2.10
CA HIS A 286 2.87 16.52 -2.79
C HIS A 286 2.78 15.10 -3.35
N ILE A 287 1.66 14.42 -3.12
CA ILE A 287 1.28 13.26 -3.90
C ILE A 287 0.77 13.78 -5.25
N VAL A 288 1.37 13.29 -6.32
CA VAL A 288 0.89 13.54 -7.68
C VAL A 288 0.30 12.25 -8.24
N ALA A 289 -0.72 12.40 -9.08
CA ALA A 289 -1.17 11.32 -9.95
C ALA A 289 -0.02 11.04 -10.93
N ASP A 290 0.31 9.75 -11.15
CA ASP A 290 1.22 9.37 -12.23
C ASP A 290 0.71 10.06 -13.52
N GLU A 291 1.51 10.95 -14.09
CA GLU A 291 1.18 11.60 -15.36
C GLU A 291 1.35 10.58 -16.50
N ALA A 292 0.20 10.03 -16.92
CA ALA A 292 -0.11 9.38 -18.20
C ALA A 292 0.59 8.07 -18.59
#